data_AF-A0A7S2C2I4-F1
#
_entry.id   AF-A0A7S2C2I4-F1
#
_cell.length_a   1.000
_cell.length_b   1.000
_cell.length_c   1.000
_cell.angle_alpha   90.00
_cell.angle_beta   90.00
_cell.angle_gamma   90.00
#
_symmetry.space_group_name_H-M   'P 1'
#
loop_
_entity.id
_entity.type
_entity.pdbx_description
1 polymer ?
#
loop_
_entity_poly.entity_id
_entity_poly.type
_entity_poly.pdbx_seq_one_letter_code
_entity_poly.pdbx_strand_id
1 'polypeptide(L)'
;AEEDRIARGKAAARVHDNFNMFAVPPLVGLTALSLATDSKRMHTYLSWGVFSYIWVDFSWTALVPHSQPSLFRALTILAHHAITALLVLHPIRCPENLSFTAYCTIVEINTVFSVAKKVLRWPWLNTGFMVTWVTMRLVWYPYLIYMFHKRLRSQGHARTSGTYLQVVGSQIFL
;
A
#
# COMPACT_ATOMS: atom_id res chain seq x y z
N ALA A 1 0.01 -12.67 33.31
CA ALA A 1 -0.98 -11.85 32.59
C ALA A 1 -0.34 -11.03 31.46
N GLU A 2 0.72 -10.27 31.74
CA GLU A 2 1.39 -9.45 30.72
C GLU A 2 2.19 -10.26 29.70
N GLU A 3 2.99 -11.23 30.15
CA GLU A 3 3.77 -12.09 29.25
C GLU A 3 2.90 -12.87 28.26
N ASP A 4 1.76 -13.36 28.76
CA ASP A 4 0.74 -14.07 27.98
C ASP A 4 0.06 -13.12 26.96
N ARG A 5 -0.20 -11.86 27.33
CA ARG A 5 -0.66 -10.82 26.38
C ARG A 5 0.36 -10.58 25.27
N ILE A 6 1.64 -10.45 25.62
CA ILE A 6 2.74 -10.25 24.66
C ILE A 6 2.88 -11.47 23.73
N ALA A 7 2.79 -12.68 24.27
CA ALA A 7 2.87 -13.92 23.50
C ALA A 7 1.74 -14.02 22.47
N ARG A 8 0.50 -13.72 22.88
CA ARG A 8 -0.66 -13.66 21.97
C ARG A 8 -0.48 -12.62 20.87
N GLY A 9 0.01 -11.42 21.20
CA GLY A 9 0.31 -10.38 20.21
C GLY A 9 1.34 -10.84 19.17
N LYS A 10 2.43 -11.46 19.61
CA LYS A 10 3.44 -12.03 18.70
C LYS A 10 2.87 -13.14 17.82
N ALA A 11 2.00 -14.00 18.35
CA ALA A 11 1.34 -15.05 17.58
C ALA A 11 0.41 -14.47 16.51
N ALA A 12 -0.44 -13.50 16.88
CA ALA A 12 -1.33 -12.80 15.95
C ALA A 12 -0.56 -12.07 14.85
N ALA A 13 0.55 -11.40 15.20
CA ALA A 13 1.43 -10.75 14.23
C ALA A 13 2.03 -11.74 13.22
N ARG A 14 2.40 -12.95 13.66
CA ARG A 14 2.90 -14.01 12.76
C ARG A 14 1.84 -14.51 11.79
N VAL A 15 0.59 -14.68 12.26
CA VAL A 15 -0.52 -15.09 11.38
C VAL A 15 -0.73 -14.04 10.28
N HIS A 16 -0.70 -12.76 10.66
CA HIS A 16 -0.80 -11.65 9.71
C HIS A 16 0.37 -11.57 8.73
N ASP A 17 1.61 -11.67 9.22
CA ASP A 17 2.80 -11.69 8.37
C ASP A 17 2.78 -12.86 7.38
N ASN A 18 2.28 -14.03 7.79
CA ASN A 18 2.09 -15.19 6.90
C ASN A 18 1.03 -14.92 5.83
N PHE A 19 -0.11 -14.31 6.19
CA PHE A 19 -1.12 -13.90 5.21
C PHE A 19 -0.51 -12.95 4.16
N ASN A 20 0.24 -11.94 4.61
CA ASN A 20 0.88 -10.97 3.72
C ASN A 20 1.92 -11.60 2.80
N MET A 21 2.63 -12.64 3.26
CA MET A 21 3.57 -13.40 2.44
C MET A 21 2.90 -14.05 1.21
N PHE A 22 1.60 -14.39 1.29
CA PHE A 22 0.88 -14.97 0.16
C PHE A 22 0.01 -13.95 -0.58
N ALA A 23 -0.52 -12.94 0.10
CA ALA A 23 -1.44 -11.97 -0.48
C ALA A 23 -0.72 -10.86 -1.26
N VAL A 24 0.42 -10.36 -0.75
CA VAL A 24 1.11 -9.20 -1.33
C VAL A 24 1.89 -9.55 -2.62
N PRO A 25 2.64 -10.67 -2.72
CA PRO A 25 3.39 -10.96 -3.93
C PRO A 25 2.54 -11.06 -5.22
N PRO A 26 1.33 -11.68 -5.22
CA PRO A 26 0.43 -11.62 -6.37
C PRO A 26 0.03 -10.20 -6.77
N LEU A 27 -0.21 -9.30 -5.81
CA LEU A 27 -0.52 -7.89 -6.09
C LEU A 27 0.67 -7.16 -6.71
N VAL A 28 1.90 -7.46 -6.25
CA VAL A 28 3.13 -6.95 -6.85
C VAL A 28 3.33 -7.50 -8.26
N GLY A 29 3.08 -8.79 -8.48
CA GLY A 29 3.10 -9.39 -9.81
C GLY A 29 2.08 -8.74 -10.75
N LEU A 30 0.86 -8.50 -10.26
CA LEU A 30 -0.17 -7.81 -11.01
C LEU A 30 0.16 -6.33 -11.26
N THR A 31 0.87 -5.68 -10.34
CA THR A 31 1.44 -4.34 -10.54
C THR A 31 2.42 -4.34 -11.70
N ALA A 32 3.38 -5.26 -11.69
CA ALA A 32 4.35 -5.41 -12.77
C ALA A 32 3.68 -5.70 -14.12
N LEU A 33 2.71 -6.61 -14.16
CA LEU A 33 1.94 -6.92 -15.37
C LEU A 33 1.12 -5.72 -15.87
N SER A 34 0.49 -4.98 -14.95
CA SER A 34 -0.28 -3.79 -15.29
C SER A 34 0.60 -2.70 -15.93
N LEU A 35 1.81 -2.48 -15.39
CA LEU A 35 2.77 -1.53 -15.94
C LEU A 35 3.38 -2.01 -17.26
N ALA A 36 3.70 -3.30 -17.37
CA ALA A 36 4.34 -3.86 -18.56
C ALA A 36 3.39 -3.93 -19.77
N THR A 37 2.10 -4.19 -19.54
CA THR A 37 1.11 -4.36 -20.62
C THR A 37 0.30 -3.09 -20.90
N ASP A 38 0.32 -2.12 -19.98
CA ASP A 38 -0.57 -0.95 -19.93
C ASP A 38 -2.05 -1.27 -20.21
N SER A 39 -2.47 -2.49 -19.85
CA SER A 39 -3.81 -2.96 -20.15
C SER A 39 -4.81 -2.41 -19.14
N LYS A 40 -5.88 -1.76 -19.63
CA LYS A 40 -7.01 -1.33 -18.80
C LYS A 40 -7.54 -2.46 -17.93
N ARG A 41 -7.60 -3.69 -18.46
CA ARG A 41 -8.08 -4.86 -17.73
C ARG A 41 -7.17 -5.19 -16.54
N MET A 42 -5.85 -5.15 -16.73
CA MET A 42 -4.89 -5.42 -15.66
C MET A 42 -4.95 -4.34 -14.58
N HIS A 43 -5.00 -3.06 -14.96
CA HIS A 43 -5.17 -1.95 -14.01
C HIS A 43 -6.48 -2.07 -13.20
N THR A 44 -7.57 -2.51 -13.82
CA THR A 44 -8.85 -2.76 -13.12
C THR A 44 -8.72 -3.90 -12.11
N TYR A 45 -8.15 -5.04 -12.50
CA TYR A 45 -7.93 -6.16 -11.58
C TYR A 45 -7.01 -5.77 -10.43
N LEU A 46 -5.97 -4.99 -10.72
CA LEU A 46 -5.07 -4.47 -9.69
C LEU A 46 -5.80 -3.56 -8.72
N SER A 47 -6.58 -2.60 -9.22
CA SER A 47 -7.31 -1.64 -8.38
C SER A 47 -8.30 -2.31 -7.45
N TRP A 48 -9.10 -3.25 -7.95
CA TRP A 48 -10.01 -4.01 -7.11
C TRP A 48 -9.29 -4.98 -6.17
N GLY A 49 -8.21 -5.61 -6.62
CA GLY A 49 -7.40 -6.51 -5.79
C GLY A 49 -6.78 -5.79 -4.59
N VAL A 50 -6.16 -4.63 -4.83
CA VAL A 50 -5.56 -3.78 -3.80
C VAL A 50 -6.63 -3.23 -2.87
N PHE A 51 -7.76 -2.75 -3.40
CA PHE A 51 -8.86 -2.26 -2.57
C PHE A 51 -9.39 -3.37 -1.63
N SER A 52 -9.55 -4.59 -2.15
CA SER A 52 -10.02 -5.74 -1.37
C SER A 52 -9.01 -6.12 -0.29
N TYR A 53 -7.72 -6.17 -0.64
CA TYR A 53 -6.64 -6.43 0.31
C TYR A 53 -6.63 -5.41 1.46
N ILE A 54 -6.73 -4.11 1.13
CA ILE A 54 -6.74 -3.03 2.14
C ILE A 54 -7.86 -3.24 3.15
N TRP A 55 -9.07 -3.63 2.70
CA TRP A 55 -10.20 -3.88 3.60
C TRP A 55 -10.00 -5.11 4.49
N VAL A 56 -9.43 -6.18 3.96
CA VAL A 56 -9.08 -7.37 4.76
C VAL A 56 -8.07 -7.00 5.84
N ASP A 57 -7.01 -6.28 5.46
CA ASP A 57 -5.93 -5.90 6.37
C ASP A 57 -6.37 -4.84 7.40
N PHE A 58 -7.21 -3.89 6.98
CA PHE A 58 -7.89 -2.94 7.87
C PHE A 58 -8.73 -3.67 8.91
N SER A 59 -9.56 -4.63 8.47
CA SER A 59 -10.45 -5.39 9.34
C SER A 59 -9.65 -6.23 10.34
N TRP A 60 -8.57 -6.86 9.90
CA TRP A 60 -7.67 -7.59 10.79
C TRP A 60 -7.07 -6.67 11.87
N THR A 61 -6.52 -5.53 11.47
CA THR A 61 -5.90 -4.58 12.41
C THR A 61 -6.94 -3.99 13.39
N ALA A 62 -8.17 -3.76 12.95
CA ALA A 62 -9.25 -3.25 13.80
C ALA A 62 -9.75 -4.29 14.80
N LEU A 63 -9.89 -5.55 14.39
CA LEU A 63 -10.38 -6.64 15.23
C LEU A 63 -9.29 -7.21 16.16
N VAL A 64 -8.02 -7.14 15.73
CA VAL A 64 -6.87 -7.73 16.41
C VAL A 64 -5.76 -6.67 16.62
N PRO A 65 -6.04 -5.56 17.33
CA PRO A 65 -5.10 -4.43 17.43
C PRO A 65 -3.82 -4.77 18.21
N HIS A 66 -3.87 -5.80 19.06
CA HIS A 66 -2.72 -6.32 19.80
C HIS A 66 -1.70 -7.09 18.92
N SER A 67 -2.01 -7.31 17.63
CA SER A 67 -1.02 -7.73 16.64
C SER A 67 0.04 -6.65 16.37
N GLN A 68 -0.27 -5.39 16.71
CA GLN A 68 0.65 -4.27 16.57
C GLN A 68 1.41 -3.98 17.88
N PRO A 69 2.64 -3.43 17.80
CA PRO A 69 3.46 -3.10 18.97
C PRO A 69 2.82 -2.13 19.97
N SER A 70 1.90 -1.27 19.50
CA SER A 70 1.21 -0.28 20.33
C SER A 70 -0.12 0.13 19.71
N LEU A 71 -1.05 0.64 20.52
CA LEU A 71 -2.33 1.15 20.04
C LEU A 71 -2.14 2.29 19.05
N PHE A 72 -1.23 3.22 19.35
CA PHE A 72 -0.92 4.33 18.44
C PHE A 72 -0.50 3.82 17.06
N ARG A 73 0.36 2.79 17.01
CA ARG A 73 0.77 2.16 15.75
C ARG A 73 -0.40 1.52 15.01
N ALA A 74 -1.30 0.83 15.72
CA ALA A 74 -2.52 0.29 15.11
C ALA A 74 -3.39 1.40 14.51
N LEU A 75 -3.58 2.52 15.21
CA LEU A 75 -4.34 3.67 14.71
C LEU A 75 -3.70 4.31 13.47
N THR A 76 -2.37 4.47 13.45
CA THR A 76 -1.65 4.98 12.27
C THR A 76 -1.84 4.07 11.06
N ILE A 77 -1.80 2.74 11.25
CA ILE A 77 -2.04 1.76 10.18
C ILE A 77 -3.49 1.85 9.69
N LEU A 78 -4.48 1.91 10.59
CA LEU A 78 -5.88 2.06 10.20
C LEU A 78 -6.13 3.36 9.43
N ALA A 79 -5.54 4.47 9.87
CA ALA A 79 -5.62 5.75 9.15
C ALA A 79 -4.98 5.66 7.76
N HIS A 80 -3.78 5.05 7.66
CA HIS A 80 -3.11 4.80 6.39
C HIS A 80 -3.99 3.98 5.44
N HIS A 81 -4.62 2.91 5.93
CA HIS A 81 -5.48 2.04 5.12
C HIS A 81 -6.75 2.77 4.67
N ALA A 82 -7.35 3.59 5.54
CA ALA A 82 -8.50 4.41 5.17
C ALA A 82 -8.13 5.42 4.06
N ILE A 83 -7.01 6.12 4.20
CA ILE A 83 -6.51 7.07 3.19
C ILE A 83 -6.17 6.34 1.88
N THR A 84 -5.51 5.18 1.97
CA THR A 84 -5.13 4.38 0.78
C THR A 84 -6.37 3.82 0.08
N ALA A 85 -7.38 3.36 0.82
CA ALA A 85 -8.65 2.91 0.25
C ALA A 85 -9.36 4.05 -0.48
N LEU A 86 -9.38 5.26 0.10
CA LEU A 86 -9.91 6.45 -0.58
C LEU A 86 -9.12 6.77 -1.85
N LEU A 87 -7.78 6.70 -1.79
CA LEU A 87 -6.92 6.94 -2.95
C LEU A 87 -7.21 5.93 -4.08
N VAL A 88 -7.33 4.63 -3.77
CA VAL A 88 -7.60 3.55 -4.76
C VAL A 88 -9.04 3.59 -5.26
N LEU A 89 -9.97 4.13 -4.48
CA LEU A 89 -11.35 4.32 -4.92
C LEU A 89 -11.48 5.32 -6.09
N HIS A 90 -10.54 6.28 -6.20
CA HIS A 90 -10.49 7.22 -7.33
C HIS A 90 -10.30 6.52 -8.69
N PRO A 91 -9.22 5.75 -8.94
CA PRO A 91 -9.03 5.05 -10.21
C PRO A 91 -10.14 4.03 -10.50
N ILE A 92 -10.79 3.46 -9.48
CA ILE A 92 -11.98 2.59 -9.67
C ILE A 92 -13.17 3.39 -10.24
N ARG A 93 -13.39 4.62 -9.75
CA ARG A 93 -14.50 5.50 -10.19
C ARG A 93 -14.18 6.29 -11.46
N CYS A 94 -12.91 6.54 -11.73
CA CYS A 94 -12.40 7.33 -12.85
C CYS A 94 -11.47 6.44 -13.71
N PRO A 95 -12.02 5.63 -14.64
CA PRO A 95 -11.26 4.67 -15.43
C PRO A 95 -10.08 5.26 -16.22
N GLU A 96 -10.13 6.54 -16.56
CA GLU A 96 -9.08 7.32 -17.23
C GLU A 96 -7.79 7.49 -16.40
N ASN A 97 -7.88 7.19 -15.10
CA ASN A 97 -6.79 7.28 -14.13
C ASN A 97 -6.44 5.92 -13.52
N LEU A 98 -6.94 4.81 -14.08
CA LEU A 98 -6.72 3.45 -13.55
C LEU A 98 -5.25 3.09 -13.32
N SER A 99 -4.35 3.61 -14.15
CA SER A 99 -2.89 3.40 -14.01
C SER A 99 -2.31 3.99 -12.73
N PHE A 100 -3.01 4.90 -12.05
CA PHE A 100 -2.54 5.49 -10.79
C PHE A 100 -2.34 4.45 -9.71
N THR A 101 -3.23 3.45 -9.62
CA THR A 101 -3.04 2.35 -8.67
C THR A 101 -1.71 1.65 -8.92
N ALA A 102 -1.44 1.29 -10.18
CA ALA A 102 -0.21 0.60 -10.54
C ALA A 102 1.03 1.41 -10.18
N TYR A 103 1.04 2.72 -10.45
CA TYR A 103 2.15 3.58 -10.05
C TYR A 103 2.33 3.66 -8.52
N CYS A 104 1.24 3.68 -7.76
CA CYS A 104 1.31 3.69 -6.30
C CYS A 104 1.79 2.36 -5.74
N THR A 105 1.34 1.23 -6.28
CA THR A 105 1.59 -0.09 -5.71
C THR A 105 2.97 -0.67 -6.04
N ILE A 106 3.78 0.02 -6.85
CA ILE A 106 5.21 -0.33 -7.03
C ILE A 106 5.93 -0.39 -5.67
N VAL A 107 5.51 0.44 -4.73
CA VAL A 107 6.09 0.50 -3.39
C VAL A 107 5.90 -0.79 -2.60
N GLU A 108 4.92 -1.62 -2.96
CA GLU A 108 4.69 -2.93 -2.34
C GLU A 108 5.82 -3.93 -2.61
N ILE A 109 6.69 -3.65 -3.58
CA ILE A 109 7.96 -4.38 -3.72
C ILE A 109 8.77 -4.28 -2.42
N ASN A 110 8.80 -3.11 -1.77
CA ASN A 110 9.44 -2.95 -0.47
C ASN A 110 8.77 -3.80 0.61
N THR A 111 7.44 -3.91 0.60
CA THR A 111 6.66 -4.77 1.50
C THR A 111 7.03 -6.23 1.30
N VAL A 112 7.18 -6.71 0.07
CA VAL A 112 7.64 -8.07 -0.23
C VAL A 112 9.03 -8.33 0.37
N PHE A 113 10.00 -7.44 0.17
CA PHE A 113 11.31 -7.57 0.83
C PHE A 113 11.21 -7.54 2.36
N SER A 114 10.33 -6.71 2.91
CA SER A 114 10.11 -6.57 4.35
C SER A 114 9.52 -7.84 4.98
N VAL A 115 8.56 -8.49 4.32
CA VAL A 115 7.98 -9.75 4.77
C VAL A 115 8.97 -10.90 4.55
N ALA A 116 9.61 -10.95 3.37
CA ALA A 116 10.59 -11.99 3.05
C ALA A 116 11.77 -12.01 4.02
N LYS A 117 12.32 -10.85 4.41
CA LYS A 117 13.45 -10.79 5.36
C LYS A 117 13.08 -11.31 6.75
N LYS A 118 11.81 -11.18 7.18
CA LYS A 118 11.35 -11.70 8.48
C LYS A 118 11.31 -13.23 8.48
N VAL A 119 10.91 -13.82 7.36
CA VAL A 119 10.69 -15.27 7.23
C VAL A 119 11.96 -16.00 6.79
N LEU A 120 12.62 -15.56 5.71
CA LEU A 120 13.77 -16.25 5.12
C LEU A 120 15.10 -15.83 5.75
N ARG A 121 15.18 -14.63 6.34
CA ARG A 121 16.35 -14.08 7.05
C ARG A 121 17.66 -14.08 6.24
N TRP A 122 17.59 -14.05 4.93
CA TRP A 122 18.77 -13.92 4.08
C TRP A 122 19.32 -12.48 4.08
N PRO A 123 20.65 -12.29 4.14
CA PRO A 123 21.26 -10.96 4.29
C PRO A 123 21.00 -10.03 3.10
N TRP A 124 20.90 -10.59 1.88
CA TRP A 124 20.61 -9.81 0.67
C TRP A 124 19.19 -9.22 0.67
N LEU A 125 18.22 -9.83 1.37
CA LEU A 125 16.86 -9.30 1.49
C LEU A 125 16.84 -7.99 2.27
N ASN A 126 17.76 -7.82 3.23
CA ASN A 126 17.91 -6.55 3.94
C ASN A 126 18.46 -5.46 3.01
N THR A 127 19.41 -5.81 2.15
CA THR A 127 19.93 -4.89 1.13
C THR A 127 18.83 -4.49 0.14
N GLY A 128 18.07 -5.47 -0.37
CA GLY A 128 16.93 -5.20 -1.26
C GLY A 128 15.86 -4.34 -0.60
N PHE A 129 15.55 -4.59 0.67
CA PHE A 129 14.67 -3.74 1.48
C PHE A 129 15.19 -2.30 1.57
N MET A 130 16.47 -2.09 1.89
CA MET A 130 17.02 -0.73 2.02
C MET A 130 17.04 0.02 0.69
N VAL A 131 17.47 -0.65 -0.39
CA VAL A 131 17.48 -0.05 -1.74
C VAL A 131 16.08 0.35 -2.15
N THR A 132 15.10 -0.56 -2.04
CA THR A 132 13.71 -0.26 -2.39
C THR A 132 13.09 0.79 -1.48
N TRP A 133 13.45 0.82 -0.19
CA TRP A 133 12.97 1.84 0.71
C TRP A 133 13.45 3.23 0.29
N VAL A 134 14.75 3.38 0.02
CA VAL A 134 15.33 4.67 -0.42
C VAL A 134 14.74 5.12 -1.74
N THR A 135 14.73 4.26 -2.76
CA THR A 135 14.25 4.63 -4.09
C THR A 135 12.77 4.97 -4.08
N MET A 136 11.95 4.16 -3.39
CA MET A 136 10.51 4.40 -3.36
C MET A 136 10.17 5.63 -2.51
N ARG A 137 10.72 5.74 -1.29
CA ARG A 137 10.37 6.84 -0.36
C ARG A 137 10.94 8.18 -0.76
N LEU A 138 12.21 8.24 -1.20
CA LEU A 138 12.89 9.51 -1.43
C LEU A 138 12.82 10.00 -2.88
N VAL A 139 12.54 9.11 -3.83
CA VAL A 139 12.51 9.47 -5.26
C VAL A 139 11.11 9.27 -5.84
N TRP A 140 10.53 8.08 -5.67
CA TRP A 140 9.27 7.72 -6.33
C TRP A 140 8.06 8.50 -5.78
N TYR A 141 7.84 8.54 -4.46
CA TYR A 141 6.70 9.27 -3.88
C TYR A 141 6.70 10.78 -4.21
N PRO A 142 7.80 11.54 -4.06
CA PRO A 142 7.84 12.93 -4.50
C PRO A 142 7.53 13.09 -5.99
N TYR A 143 8.03 12.18 -6.83
CA TYR A 143 7.70 12.16 -8.25
C TYR A 143 6.21 11.91 -8.51
N LEU A 144 5.57 10.96 -7.80
CA LEU A 144 4.14 10.70 -7.94
C LEU A 144 3.28 11.92 -7.59
N ILE A 145 3.63 12.64 -6.52
CA ILE A 145 2.93 13.89 -6.14
C ILE A 145 2.98 14.89 -7.30
N TYR A 146 4.16 15.10 -7.89
CA TYR A 146 4.32 15.99 -9.05
C TYR A 146 3.53 15.49 -10.27
N MET A 147 3.61 14.19 -10.58
CA MET A 147 2.94 13.60 -11.74
C MET A 147 1.41 13.66 -11.63
N PHE A 148 0.86 13.30 -10.47
CA PHE A 148 -0.58 13.41 -10.21
C PHE A 148 -1.07 14.86 -10.19
N HIS A 149 -0.27 15.78 -9.62
CA HIS A 149 -0.56 17.20 -9.71
C HIS A 149 -0.72 17.63 -11.18
N LYS A 150 0.30 17.35 -12.02
CA LYS A 150 0.28 17.74 -13.43
C LYS A 150 -0.92 17.12 -14.16
N ARG A 151 -1.20 15.83 -13.92
CA ARG A 151 -2.31 15.11 -14.57
C ARG A 151 -3.67 15.68 -14.17
N LEU A 152 -3.95 15.87 -12.89
CA LEU A 152 -5.25 16.42 -12.46
C LEU A 152 -5.43 17.88 -12.87
N ARG A 153 -4.36 18.68 -12.89
CA ARG A 153 -4.41 20.06 -13.40
C ARG A 153 -4.72 20.08 -14.90
N SER A 154 -4.17 19.16 -15.69
CA SER A 154 -4.49 19.02 -17.12
C SER A 154 -5.94 18.58 -17.37
N GLN A 155 -6.56 17.89 -16.41
CA GLN A 155 -7.98 17.50 -16.43
C GLN A 155 -8.91 18.63 -15.93
N GLY A 156 -8.38 19.80 -15.59
CA GLY A 156 -9.17 20.96 -15.15
C GLY A 156 -9.53 20.98 -13.67
N HIS A 157 -9.04 20.04 -12.85
CA HIS A 157 -9.36 20.01 -11.42
C HIS A 157 -8.69 21.16 -10.66
N ALA A 158 -9.49 21.91 -9.88
CA ALA A 158 -9.01 22.92 -8.93
C ALA A 158 -8.19 22.28 -7.80
N ARG A 159 -7.20 22.98 -7.25
CA ARG A 159 -6.39 22.49 -6.10
C ARG A 159 -7.24 22.24 -4.84
N THR A 160 -8.35 22.96 -4.72
CA THR A 160 -9.33 22.82 -3.63
C THR A 160 -10.42 21.79 -3.92
N SER A 161 -10.43 21.17 -5.11
CA SER A 161 -11.43 20.16 -5.45
C SER A 161 -11.23 18.89 -4.62
N GLY A 162 -12.34 18.22 -4.28
CA GLY A 162 -12.30 16.96 -3.54
C GLY A 162 -11.41 15.91 -4.21
N THR A 163 -11.48 15.78 -5.53
CA THR A 163 -10.63 14.86 -6.32
C THR A 163 -9.14 15.18 -6.19
N TYR A 164 -8.77 16.46 -6.24
CA TYR A 164 -7.36 16.86 -6.08
C TYR A 164 -6.86 16.53 -4.67
N LEU A 165 -7.65 16.83 -3.64
CA LEU A 165 -7.32 16.49 -2.26
C LEU A 165 -7.25 14.98 -2.04
N GLN A 166 -8.16 14.22 -2.63
CA GLN A 166 -8.21 12.76 -2.55
C GLN A 166 -6.98 12.10 -3.19
N VAL A 167 -6.48 12.61 -4.31
CA VAL A 167 -5.37 11.98 -5.04
C VAL A 167 -4.02 12.56 -4.65
N VAL A 168 -3.87 13.89 -4.70
CA VAL A 168 -2.58 14.55 -4.40
C VAL A 168 -2.42 14.79 -2.91
N GLY A 169 -3.49 15.21 -2.23
CA GLY A 169 -3.46 15.43 -0.79
C GLY A 169 -3.17 14.14 -0.02
N SER A 170 -3.86 13.05 -0.35
CA SER A 170 -3.62 11.74 0.26
C SER A 170 -2.16 11.28 0.15
N GLN A 171 -1.48 11.53 -0.97
CA GLN A 171 -0.08 11.14 -1.16
C GLN A 171 0.91 11.84 -0.23
N ILE A 172 0.56 12.99 0.32
CA ILE A 172 1.39 13.69 1.31
C ILE A 172 1.34 12.96 2.67
N PHE A 173 0.26 12.24 2.94
CA PHE A 173 0.03 11.53 4.20
C PHE A 173 0.44 10.04 4.16
N LEU A 174 0.85 9.51 3.00
CA LEU A 174 1.23 8.11 2.78
C LEU A 174 2.75 7.89 2.82
#